data_AF-E1ZNV8-F1
#
_entry.id   AF-E1ZNV8-F1
#
_cell.length_a   1.000
_cell.length_b   1.000
_cell.length_c   1.000
_cell.angle_alpha   90.00
_cell.angle_beta   90.00
_cell.angle_gamma   90.00
#
_symmetry.space_group_name_H-M   'P 1'
#
loop_
_entity.id
_entity.type
_entity.pdbx_description
1 polymer ?
#
loop_
_entity_poly.entity_id
_entity_poly.type
_entity_poly.pdbx_seq_one_letter_code
_entity_poly.pdbx_strand_id
1 'polypeptide(L)'
;EVDVAAWQEHTRYEHCTARTPQLGWLWAAVAGWGAERRRQLLAFVTSSSALPAGGFAALRGFNGALHPFTVSLVAVEGDERLPRASTCFNTLFLPAYSSPAVLEARLVQAIGGQQAFDE
;
A
#
# COMPACT_ATOMS: atom_id res chain seq x y z
N GLU A 1 9.28 12.72 7.63
CA GLU A 1 9.51 11.26 7.53
C GLU A 1 8.17 10.57 7.32
N VAL A 2 8.12 9.40 6.68
CA VAL A 2 6.88 8.63 6.55
C VAL A 2 6.75 7.74 7.79
N ASP A 3 5.90 8.16 8.73
CA ASP A 3 5.62 7.43 9.97
C ASP A 3 4.71 6.22 9.69
N VAL A 4 5.25 5.02 9.88
CA VAL A 4 4.57 3.76 9.61
C VAL A 4 3.46 3.48 10.63
N ALA A 5 3.63 3.89 11.88
CA ALA A 5 2.62 3.69 12.91
C ALA A 5 1.39 4.56 12.62
N ALA A 6 1.61 5.84 12.29
CA ALA A 6 0.52 6.74 11.87
C ALA A 6 -0.14 6.27 10.56
N TRP A 7 0.64 5.72 9.63
CA TRP A 7 0.09 5.12 8.40
C TRP A 7 -0.86 3.97 8.74
N GLN A 8 -0.40 3.03 9.55
CA GLN A 8 -1.16 1.85 9.93
C GLN A 8 -2.43 2.21 10.73
N GLU A 9 -2.36 3.20 11.61
CA GLU A 9 -3.50 3.68 12.40
C GLU A 9 -4.59 4.30 11.53
N HIS A 10 -4.21 5.08 10.51
CA HIS A 10 -5.14 5.74 9.60
C HIS A 10 -5.49 4.90 8.36
N THR A 11 -5.11 3.62 8.34
CA THR A 11 -5.43 2.71 7.25
C THR A 11 -6.80 2.08 7.43
N ARG A 12 -7.61 2.09 6.38
CA ARG A 12 -8.85 1.32 6.30
C ARG A 12 -8.57 -0.07 5.72
N TYR A 13 -9.22 -1.10 6.26
CA TYR A 13 -9.13 -2.47 5.76
C TYR A 13 -10.44 -2.90 5.12
N GLU A 14 -10.37 -3.49 3.92
CA GLU A 14 -11.51 -4.00 3.17
C GLU A 14 -11.32 -5.47 2.79
N HIS A 15 -12.38 -6.27 2.92
CA HIS A 15 -12.33 -7.73 2.73
C HIS A 15 -11.26 -8.45 3.59
N CYS A 16 -10.77 -7.78 4.62
CA CYS A 16 -9.82 -8.27 5.61
C CYS A 16 -9.97 -7.49 6.91
N THR A 17 -9.25 -7.93 7.94
CA THR A 17 -9.22 -7.25 9.25
C THR A 17 -7.78 -7.13 9.69
N ALA A 18 -7.47 -6.25 10.65
CA ALA A 18 -6.10 -6.13 11.19
C ALA A 18 -5.48 -7.45 11.70
N ARG A 19 -6.29 -8.50 11.94
CA ARG A 19 -5.84 -9.86 12.32
C ARG A 19 -5.44 -10.74 11.14
N THR A 20 -5.75 -10.33 9.91
CA THR A 20 -5.36 -11.05 8.69
C THR A 20 -3.84 -11.10 8.58
N PRO A 21 -3.23 -12.28 8.41
CA PRO A 21 -1.78 -12.44 8.49
C PRO A 21 -1.04 -11.60 7.44
N GLN A 22 -1.60 -11.48 6.22
CA GLN A 22 -1.04 -10.66 5.14
C GLN A 22 -0.89 -9.19 5.52
N LEU A 23 -1.77 -8.64 6.36
CA LEU A 23 -1.65 -7.27 6.83
C LEU A 23 -0.52 -7.12 7.85
N GLY A 24 -0.35 -8.10 8.74
CA GLY A 24 0.81 -8.15 9.63
C GLY A 24 2.11 -8.20 8.83
N TRP A 25 2.16 -9.00 7.77
CA TRP A 25 3.33 -9.09 6.89
C TRP A 25 3.60 -7.79 6.11
N LEU A 26 2.55 -7.15 5.60
CA LEU A 26 2.64 -5.84 4.93
C LEU A 26 3.29 -4.80 5.86
N TRP A 27 2.76 -4.63 7.07
CA TRP A 27 3.26 -3.62 8.00
C TRP A 27 4.65 -3.96 8.55
N ALA A 28 4.95 -5.25 8.76
CA ALA A 28 6.29 -5.68 9.12
C ALA A 28 7.32 -5.33 8.03
N ALA A 29 6.99 -5.58 6.76
CA ALA A 29 7.85 -5.21 5.63
C ALA A 29 8.04 -3.69 5.54
N VAL A 30 6.95 -2.91 5.57
CA VAL A 30 7.00 -1.44 5.49
C VAL A 30 7.78 -0.82 6.65
N ALA A 31 7.65 -1.38 7.86
CA ALA A 31 8.44 -0.97 9.02
C ALA A 31 9.95 -1.25 8.84
N GLY A 32 10.30 -2.39 8.21
CA GLY A 32 11.69 -2.73 7.89
C GLY A 32 12.31 -1.92 6.75
N TRP A 33 11.49 -1.29 5.91
CA TRP A 33 11.96 -0.51 4.76
C TRP A 33 12.54 0.86 5.15
N GLY A 34 13.49 1.35 4.35
CA GLY A 34 13.99 2.73 4.43
C GLY A 34 12.99 3.76 3.90
N ALA A 35 13.25 5.04 4.21
CA ALA A 35 12.35 6.15 3.88
C ALA A 35 12.01 6.25 2.38
N GLU A 36 12.97 5.97 1.50
CA GLU A 36 12.76 6.04 0.05
C GLU A 36 11.74 5.03 -0.44
N ARG A 37 11.85 3.78 0.02
CA ARG A 37 10.92 2.71 -0.38
C ARG A 37 9.52 2.92 0.19
N ARG A 38 9.42 3.49 1.40
CA ARG A 38 8.12 3.90 1.97
C ARG A 38 7.45 4.97 1.12
N ARG A 39 8.21 5.95 0.60
CA ARG A 39 7.70 6.97 -0.34
C ARG A 39 7.28 6.37 -1.68
N GLN A 40 8.03 5.39 -2.20
CA GLN A 40 7.64 4.68 -3.42
C GLN A 40 6.30 3.96 -3.27
N LEU A 41 6.08 3.27 -2.14
CA LEU A 41 4.76 2.67 -1.86
C LEU A 41 3.67 3.74 -1.72
N LEU A 42 3.97 4.86 -1.07
CA LEU A 42 3.01 5.95 -0.93
C LEU A 42 2.62 6.52 -2.30
N ALA A 43 3.60 6.76 -3.17
CA ALA A 43 3.38 7.22 -4.53
C ALA A 43 2.63 6.19 -5.38
N PHE A 44 2.94 4.91 -5.21
CA PHE A 44 2.23 3.82 -5.87
C PHE A 44 0.72 3.83 -5.58
N VAL A 45 0.34 4.17 -4.35
CA VAL A 45 -1.07 4.13 -3.92
C VAL A 45 -1.78 5.47 -4.01
N THR A 46 -1.07 6.59 -3.91
CA THR A 46 -1.68 7.93 -3.87
C THR A 46 -1.34 8.80 -5.08
N SER A 47 -0.51 8.31 -6.02
CA SER A 47 0.15 9.10 -7.07
C SER A 47 0.99 10.27 -6.55
N SER A 48 1.28 10.33 -5.25
CA SER A 48 2.07 11.37 -4.61
C SER A 48 3.12 10.76 -3.69
N SER A 49 4.36 11.22 -3.79
CA SER A 49 5.45 10.83 -2.88
C SER A 49 5.44 11.63 -1.57
N ALA A 50 4.52 12.59 -1.43
CA ALA A 50 4.38 13.47 -0.27
C ALA A 50 2.99 13.39 0.36
N LEU A 51 2.94 13.48 1.69
CA LEU A 51 1.70 13.57 2.45
C LEU A 51 1.19 15.02 2.49
N PRO A 52 -0.15 15.23 2.54
CA PRO A 52 -0.72 16.54 2.81
C PRO A 52 -0.35 17.01 4.23
N ALA A 53 -0.54 18.30 4.52
CA ALA A 53 -0.18 18.90 5.81
C ALA A 53 -0.81 18.19 7.04
N GLY A 54 -1.96 17.54 6.86
CA GLY A 54 -2.63 16.73 7.90
C GLY A 54 -2.22 15.25 7.94
N GLY A 55 -1.16 14.85 7.22
CA GLY A 55 -0.67 13.46 7.20
C GLY A 55 -1.62 12.47 6.55
N PHE A 56 -1.58 11.21 6.99
CA PHE A 56 -2.39 10.11 6.44
C PHE A 56 -3.90 10.30 6.61
N ALA A 57 -4.32 10.97 7.69
CA ALA A 57 -5.73 11.27 7.95
C ALA A 57 -6.33 12.28 6.95
N ALA A 58 -5.48 13.08 6.29
CA ALA A 58 -5.89 14.11 5.34
C ALA A 58 -5.73 13.69 3.87
N LEU A 59 -5.48 12.39 3.61
CA LEU A 59 -5.43 11.87 2.24
C LEU A 59 -6.77 12.10 1.52
N ARG A 60 -6.67 12.56 0.27
CA ARG A 60 -7.83 12.87 -0.57
C ARG A 60 -7.82 12.01 -1.82
N GLY A 61 -9.01 11.66 -2.29
CA GLY A 61 -9.20 10.94 -3.54
C GLY A 61 -9.32 11.89 -4.72
N PHE A 62 -9.60 11.35 -5.90
CA PHE A 62 -9.71 12.13 -7.15
C PHE A 62 -10.80 13.23 -7.10
N ASN A 63 -11.84 13.01 -6.29
CA ASN A 63 -12.98 13.93 -6.12
C ASN A 63 -12.72 15.01 -5.04
N GLY A 64 -11.52 15.05 -4.47
CA GLY A 64 -11.16 15.97 -3.39
C GLY A 64 -11.76 15.62 -2.03
N ALA A 65 -12.57 14.57 -1.92
CA ALA A 65 -13.07 14.07 -0.64
C ALA A 65 -11.98 13.30 0.12
N LEU A 66 -12.15 13.17 1.44
CA LEU A 66 -11.25 12.37 2.27
C LEU A 66 -11.33 10.90 1.84
N HIS A 67 -10.20 10.37 1.40
CA HIS A 67 -10.01 8.97 1.07
C HIS A 67 -8.77 8.49 1.81
N PRO A 68 -8.93 7.89 3.00
CA PRO A 68 -7.80 7.33 3.72
C PRO A 68 -7.16 6.21 2.90
N PHE A 69 -5.89 5.95 3.17
CA PHE A 69 -5.22 4.79 2.60
C PHE A 69 -6.00 3.53 2.95
N THR A 70 -6.34 2.74 1.94
CA THR A 70 -7.19 1.56 2.09
C THR A 70 -6.46 0.33 1.59
N VAL A 71 -6.39 -0.73 2.38
CA VAL A 71 -5.88 -2.03 1.93
C VAL A 71 -7.05 -2.99 1.76
N SER A 72 -7.24 -3.45 0.53
CA SER A 72 -8.27 -4.42 0.17
C SER A 72 -7.62 -5.75 -0.13
N LEU A 73 -7.99 -6.80 0.60
CA LEU A 73 -7.48 -8.14 0.34
C LEU A 73 -8.24 -8.76 -0.83
N VAL A 74 -7.51 -9.22 -1.84
CA VAL A 74 -8.08 -9.87 -3.02
C VAL A 74 -7.78 -11.36 -2.96
N ALA A 75 -8.85 -12.17 -2.91
CA ALA A 75 -8.74 -13.60 -3.06
C ALA A 75 -8.41 -13.94 -4.52
N VAL A 76 -7.14 -14.23 -4.77
CA VAL A 76 -6.65 -14.76 -6.05
C VAL A 76 -5.89 -16.04 -5.78
N GLU A 77 -5.97 -16.99 -6.71
CA GLU A 77 -5.17 -18.20 -6.64
C GLU A 77 -3.73 -17.91 -7.11
N GLY A 78 -2.76 -18.44 -6.36
CA GLY A 78 -1.34 -18.34 -6.67
C GLY A 78 -0.67 -17.04 -6.24
N ASP A 79 0.67 -17.08 -6.25
CA ASP A 79 1.56 -16.02 -5.77
C ASP A 79 2.16 -15.17 -6.91
N GLU A 80 1.68 -15.37 -8.13
CA GLU A 80 2.22 -14.75 -9.34
C GLU A 80 1.69 -13.34 -9.57
N ARG A 81 0.49 -13.05 -9.05
CA ARG A 81 -0.18 -11.77 -9.24
C ARG A 81 0.51 -10.68 -8.42
N LEU A 82 0.83 -9.57 -9.06
CA LEU A 82 1.35 -8.39 -8.37
C LEU A 82 0.22 -7.63 -7.65
N PRO A 83 0.55 -6.95 -6.54
CA PRO A 83 -0.39 -6.02 -5.93
C PRO A 83 -0.69 -4.88 -6.90
N ARG A 84 -1.89 -4.35 -6.82
CA ARG A 84 -2.37 -3.25 -7.68
C ARG A 84 -2.78 -2.09 -6.81
N ALA A 85 -2.73 -0.87 -7.34
CA ALA A 85 -3.25 0.30 -6.66
C ALA A 85 -4.34 0.98 -7.50
N SER A 86 -5.28 1.63 -6.81
CA SER A 86 -6.15 2.65 -7.38
C SER A 86 -5.86 3.97 -6.70
N THR A 87 -5.14 4.83 -7.42
CA THR A 87 -4.74 6.16 -6.94
C THR A 87 -5.92 7.09 -6.76
N CYS A 88 -7.01 6.88 -7.50
CA CYS A 88 -8.24 7.66 -7.34
C CYS A 88 -8.86 7.55 -5.93
N PHE A 89 -8.63 6.43 -5.24
CA PHE A 89 -9.24 6.11 -3.95
C PHE A 89 -8.23 5.80 -2.85
N ASN A 90 -6.93 5.96 -3.12
CA ASN A 90 -5.84 5.59 -2.23
C ASN A 90 -5.92 4.12 -1.79
N THR A 91 -6.33 3.22 -2.69
CA THR A 91 -6.58 1.81 -2.38
C THR A 91 -5.47 0.90 -2.92
N LEU A 92 -4.85 0.13 -2.04
CA LEU A 92 -3.95 -0.99 -2.35
C LEU A 92 -4.74 -2.30 -2.37
N PHE A 93 -4.78 -2.96 -3.53
CA PHE A 93 -5.30 -4.31 -3.70
C PHE A 93 -4.17 -5.31 -3.47
N LEU A 94 -4.25 -6.01 -2.35
CA LEU A 94 -3.24 -6.97 -1.90
C LEU A 94 -3.74 -8.40 -2.15
N PRO A 95 -3.09 -9.17 -3.04
CA PRO A 95 -3.33 -10.60 -3.16
C PRO A 95 -3.13 -11.34 -1.84
N ALA A 96 -3.92 -12.37 -1.59
CA ALA A 96 -3.78 -13.25 -0.43
C ALA A 96 -2.56 -14.17 -0.55
N TYR A 97 -1.36 -13.60 -0.54
CA TYR A 97 -0.10 -14.33 -0.66
C TYR A 97 0.06 -15.43 0.38
N SER A 98 0.83 -16.46 0.03
CA SER A 98 1.08 -17.63 0.88
C SER A 98 2.08 -17.38 2.02
N SER A 99 2.98 -16.39 1.87
CA SER A 99 4.07 -16.14 2.82
C SER A 99 4.51 -14.66 2.86
N PRO A 100 5.13 -14.22 3.98
CA PRO A 100 5.65 -12.85 4.10
C PRO A 100 6.74 -12.54 3.07
N ALA A 101 7.61 -13.51 2.75
CA ALA A 101 8.69 -13.33 1.78
C ALA A 101 8.15 -13.08 0.37
N VAL A 102 7.10 -13.82 -0.03
CA VAL A 102 6.42 -13.60 -1.32
C VAL A 102 5.76 -12.23 -1.33
N LEU A 103 5.02 -11.87 -0.28
CA LEU A 103 4.34 -10.58 -0.18
C LEU A 103 5.32 -9.42 -0.33
N GLU A 104 6.46 -9.46 0.37
CA GLU A 104 7.47 -8.43 0.27
C GLU A 104 8.08 -8.38 -1.13
N ALA A 105 8.50 -9.52 -1.70
CA ALA A 105 9.07 -9.58 -3.03
C ALA A 105 8.13 -8.99 -4.09
N ARG A 106 6.83 -9.33 -4.03
CA ARG A 106 5.82 -8.84 -4.96
C ARG A 106 5.49 -7.37 -4.78
N LEU A 107 5.45 -6.87 -3.54
CA LEU A 107 5.30 -5.44 -3.28
C LEU A 107 6.47 -4.64 -3.86
N VAL A 108 7.70 -5.09 -3.60
CA VAL A 108 8.92 -4.44 -4.13
C VAL A 108 8.92 -4.44 -5.64
N GLN A 109 8.52 -5.56 -6.25
CA GLN A 109 8.40 -5.66 -7.70
C GLN A 109 7.34 -4.68 -8.26
N ALA A 110 6.17 -4.56 -7.62
CA ALA A 110 5.12 -3.66 -8.08
C ALA A 110 5.48 -2.18 -7.96
N ILE A 111 6.06 -1.76 -6.83
CA ILE A 111 6.47 -0.35 -6.63
C ILE A 111 7.67 0.02 -7.49
N GLY A 112 8.56 -0.94 -7.80
CA GLY A 112 9.68 -0.74 -8.71
C GLY A 112 9.27 -0.69 -10.18
N GLY A 113 8.24 -1.44 -10.57
CA GLY A 113 7.76 -1.53 -11.95
C GLY A 113 7.05 -0.28 -12.48
N GLN A 114 6.57 0.62 -11.61
CA GLN A 114 5.95 1.88 -12.05
C GLN A 114 6.95 2.88 -12.66
N GLN A 115 8.25 2.63 -12.57
CA GLN A 115 9.29 3.40 -13.26
C GLN A 115 9.53 2.92 -14.71
N ALA A 116 8.82 1.88 -15.17
CA ALA A 116 9.08 1.21 -16.46
C ALA A 116 7.93 1.32 -17.48
N PHE A 117 6.97 2.23 -17.29
CA PHE A 117 5.92 2.54 -18.28
C PHE A 117 5.79 4.05 -18.47
N ASP A 118 6.87 4.67 -18.92
CA ASP A 118 6.83 5.86 -19.77
C ASP A 118 7.83 5.57 -20.91
N GLU A 119 7.33 4.92 -21.97
CA GLU A 119 7.81 4.92 -23.38
C GLU A 119 6.92 4.01 -24.25
#